data_AF-A0A0U1L9K7-F1
#
_entry.id   AF-A0A0U1L9K7-F1
#
_cell.length_a   1.000
_cell.length_b   1.000
_cell.length_c   1.000
_cell.angle_alpha   90.00
_cell.angle_beta   90.00
_cell.angle_gamma   90.00
#
_symmetry.space_group_name_H-M   'P 1'
#
loop_
_entity.id
_entity.type
_entity.pdbx_description
1 polymer ?
#
loop_
_entity_poly.entity_id
_entity_poly.type
_entity_poly.pdbx_seq_one_letter_code
_entity_poly.pdbx_strand_id
1 'polypeptide(L)'
;MTTEELADSLGVARQTVNRWIRQKGWKTEGINGVKGGRARVICIDAHVKEHIISLPAIRNRRAVYHVAESPSHYGVATSSSLLPQIIDSLENMTTVEQERLHKLLAREGLQGFLTRLGIAE
;
A
#
# COMPACT_ATOMS: atom_id res chain seq x y z
N MET A 1 -5.37 -15.10 -12.14
CA MET A 1 -4.16 -15.43 -11.35
C MET A 1 -4.02 -16.94 -11.29
N THR A 2 -2.82 -17.48 -11.52
CA THR A 2 -2.61 -18.94 -11.49
C THR A 2 -2.60 -19.47 -10.04
N THR A 3 -2.77 -20.78 -9.88
CA THR A 3 -2.70 -21.42 -8.55
C THR A 3 -1.32 -21.31 -7.92
N GLU A 4 -0.27 -21.23 -8.75
CA GLU A 4 1.12 -21.08 -8.34
C GLU A 4 1.39 -19.65 -7.88
N GLU A 5 0.99 -18.65 -8.66
CA GLU A 5 1.06 -17.23 -8.26
C GLU A 5 0.29 -16.96 -6.95
N LEU A 6 -0.88 -17.59 -6.77
CA LEU A 6 -1.64 -17.48 -5.51
C LEU A 6 -0.96 -18.19 -4.35
N ALA A 7 -0.33 -19.34 -4.58
CA ALA A 7 0.42 -20.02 -3.54
C ALA A 7 1.62 -19.18 -3.07
N ASP A 8 2.38 -18.61 -4.00
CA ASP A 8 3.57 -17.82 -3.73
C ASP A 8 3.26 -16.49 -3.03
N SER A 9 2.24 -15.77 -3.53
CA SER A 9 1.77 -14.52 -2.92
C SER A 9 1.24 -14.73 -1.49
N LEU A 10 0.60 -15.86 -1.22
CA LEU A 10 0.11 -16.18 0.12
C LEU A 10 1.13 -16.88 1.01
N GLY A 11 2.22 -17.40 0.45
CA GLY A 11 3.24 -18.16 1.19
C GLY A 11 2.71 -19.51 1.68
N VAL A 12 1.78 -20.10 0.93
CA VAL A 12 1.18 -21.39 1.25
C VAL A 12 1.50 -22.38 0.13
N ALA A 13 1.48 -23.68 0.43
CA ALA A 13 1.67 -24.69 -0.60
C ALA A 13 0.54 -24.66 -1.65
N ARG A 14 0.86 -24.95 -2.91
CA ARG A 14 -0.13 -25.08 -4.02
C ARG A 14 -1.28 -26.04 -3.69
N GLN A 15 -1.00 -27.09 -2.93
CA GLN A 15 -1.99 -28.06 -2.45
C GLN A 15 -3.09 -27.39 -1.59
N THR A 16 -2.73 -26.39 -0.79
CA THR A 16 -3.64 -25.63 0.06
C THR A 16 -4.60 -24.81 -0.79
N VAL A 17 -4.09 -24.15 -1.83
CA VAL A 17 -4.92 -23.39 -2.79
C VAL A 17 -5.87 -24.32 -3.56
N ASN A 18 -5.38 -25.47 -4.05
CA ASN A 18 -6.23 -26.46 -4.72
C ASN A 18 -7.34 -27.01 -3.81
N ARG A 19 -7.05 -27.17 -2.52
CA ARG A 19 -8.05 -27.55 -1.52
C ARG A 19 -9.12 -26.46 -1.39
N TRP A 20 -8.75 -25.19 -1.31
CA TRP A 20 -9.71 -24.08 -1.25
C TRP A 20 -10.57 -23.99 -2.51
N ILE A 21 -10.00 -24.17 -3.70
CA ILE A 21 -10.76 -24.22 -4.95
C ILE A 21 -11.88 -25.27 -4.88
N ARG A 22 -11.58 -26.47 -4.35
CA ARG A 22 -12.59 -27.54 -4.19
C ARG A 22 -13.59 -27.26 -3.08
N GLN A 23 -13.13 -26.79 -1.91
CA GLN A 23 -13.98 -26.60 -0.74
C GLN A 23 -14.89 -25.38 -0.85
N LYS A 24 -14.43 -24.32 -1.52
CA LYS A 24 -15.14 -23.05 -1.69
C LYS A 24 -15.72 -22.87 -3.09
N GLY A 25 -15.54 -23.86 -3.98
CA GLY A 25 -16.11 -23.84 -5.32
C GLY A 25 -15.60 -22.69 -6.20
N TRP A 26 -14.33 -22.31 -6.07
CA TRP A 26 -13.78 -21.17 -6.82
C TRP A 26 -13.79 -21.44 -8.32
N LYS A 27 -14.23 -20.44 -9.08
CA LYS A 27 -14.27 -20.52 -10.54
C LYS A 27 -12.85 -20.52 -11.11
N THR A 28 -12.59 -21.43 -12.03
CA THR A 28 -11.30 -21.52 -12.73
C THR A 28 -11.51 -21.61 -14.23
N GLU A 29 -10.69 -20.87 -14.98
CA GLU A 29 -10.73 -20.82 -16.44
C GLU A 29 -9.46 -21.44 -17.02
N GLY A 30 -9.57 -22.07 -18.19
CA GLY A 30 -8.43 -22.68 -18.88
C GLY A 30 -7.59 -21.62 -19.59
N ILE A 31 -6.26 -21.76 -19.56
CA ILE A 31 -5.36 -20.91 -20.33
C ILE A 31 -5.10 -21.56 -21.68
N ASN A 32 -5.37 -20.85 -22.77
CA ASN A 32 -5.09 -21.30 -24.13
C ASN A 32 -3.60 -21.15 -24.46
N GLY A 33 -3.02 -22.12 -25.19
CA GLY A 33 -1.64 -22.03 -25.70
C GLY A 33 -0.55 -22.60 -24.79
N VAL A 34 -0.91 -23.25 -23.67
CA VAL A 34 0.08 -23.87 -22.76
C VAL A 34 0.35 -25.31 -23.16
N LYS A 35 1.63 -25.71 -23.23
CA LYS A 35 2.06 -27.09 -23.56
C LYS A 35 1.42 -28.08 -22.59
N GLY A 36 0.43 -28.84 -23.06
CA GLY A 36 -0.32 -29.82 -22.26
C GLY A 36 -1.71 -29.37 -21.75
N GLY A 37 -2.17 -28.14 -22.05
CA GLY A 37 -3.59 -27.72 -21.94
C GLY A 37 -4.24 -27.74 -20.54
N ARG A 38 -3.48 -28.03 -19.49
CA ARG A 38 -3.99 -28.22 -18.11
C ARG A 38 -3.83 -26.99 -17.21
N ALA A 39 -3.26 -25.91 -17.73
CA ALA A 39 -3.09 -24.68 -16.97
C ALA A 39 -4.45 -24.00 -16.74
N ARG A 40 -4.72 -23.62 -15.49
CA ARG A 40 -5.95 -22.95 -15.10
C ARG A 40 -5.64 -21.69 -14.31
N VAL A 41 -6.34 -20.61 -14.60
CA VAL A 41 -6.38 -19.41 -13.77
C VAL A 41 -7.59 -19.45 -12.85
N ILE A 42 -7.43 -18.92 -11.65
CA ILE A 42 -8.52 -18.68 -10.71
C ILE A 42 -9.10 -17.31 -11.02
N CYS A 43 -10.43 -17.24 -11.12
CA CYS A 43 -11.16 -15.99 -11.18
C CYS A 43 -11.28 -15.42 -9.76
N ILE A 44 -10.69 -14.26 -9.51
CA ILE A 44 -10.67 -13.63 -8.19
C ILE A 44 -11.94 -12.78 -8.02
N ASP A 45 -13.00 -13.40 -7.51
CA ASP A 45 -14.24 -12.71 -7.15
C ASP A 45 -14.22 -12.18 -5.70
N ALA A 46 -15.32 -11.57 -5.28
CA ALA A 46 -15.46 -11.02 -3.92
C ALA A 46 -15.32 -12.10 -2.82
N HIS A 47 -15.79 -13.33 -3.06
CA HIS A 47 -15.70 -14.43 -2.09
C HIS A 47 -14.28 -14.98 -1.98
N VAL A 48 -13.55 -15.07 -3.10
CA VAL A 48 -12.13 -15.42 -3.11
C VAL A 48 -11.35 -14.39 -2.31
N LYS A 49 -11.62 -13.09 -2.55
CA LYS A 49 -11.00 -12.01 -1.78
C LYS A 49 -11.32 -12.14 -0.29
N GLU A 50 -12.58 -12.21 0.11
CA GLU A 50 -12.98 -12.32 1.52
C GLU A 50 -12.34 -13.54 2.23
N HIS A 51 -12.25 -14.68 1.54
CA HIS A 51 -11.55 -15.85 2.08
C HIS A 51 -10.05 -15.57 2.29
N ILE A 52 -9.40 -14.95 1.31
CA ILE A 52 -8.00 -14.50 1.39
C ILE A 52 -7.84 -13.53 2.59
N ILE A 53 -8.73 -12.55 2.74
CA ILE A 53 -8.71 -11.58 3.86
C ILE A 53 -8.83 -12.24 5.24
N SER A 54 -9.68 -13.27 5.35
CA SER A 54 -9.97 -13.95 6.62
C SER A 54 -8.89 -14.93 7.08
N LEU A 55 -7.94 -15.30 6.21
CA LEU A 55 -6.88 -16.24 6.57
C LEU A 55 -5.87 -15.60 7.55
N PRO A 56 -5.53 -16.27 8.67
CA PRO A 56 -4.55 -15.77 9.65
C PRO A 56 -3.15 -15.51 9.05
N ALA A 57 -2.73 -16.34 8.09
CA ALA A 57 -1.48 -16.17 7.35
C ALA A 57 -1.44 -14.85 6.57
N ILE A 58 -2.60 -14.37 6.10
CA ILE A 58 -2.75 -13.10 5.41
C ILE A 58 -2.96 -11.95 6.39
N ARG A 59 -3.53 -12.20 7.58
CA ARG A 59 -3.56 -11.19 8.66
C ARG A 59 -2.14 -10.80 9.12
N ASN A 60 -1.23 -11.78 9.22
CA ASN A 60 0.18 -11.53 9.50
C ASN A 60 0.96 -11.00 8.29
N ARG A 61 0.63 -11.42 7.06
CA ARG A 61 1.31 -10.91 5.86
C ARG A 61 0.76 -9.56 5.36
N ARG A 62 -0.47 -9.18 5.74
CA ARG A 62 -0.97 -7.80 5.65
C ARG A 62 -0.16 -6.88 6.54
N ALA A 63 0.31 -7.33 7.70
CA ALA A 63 1.30 -6.56 8.46
C ALA A 63 2.63 -6.37 7.68
N VAL A 64 2.91 -7.20 6.67
CA VAL A 64 4.08 -7.11 5.78
C VAL A 64 3.79 -6.39 4.45
N TYR A 65 2.56 -6.39 3.93
CA TYR A 65 2.16 -5.60 2.74
C TYR A 65 1.67 -4.18 3.10
N HIS A 66 1.26 -3.92 4.34
CA HIS A 66 1.23 -2.58 4.96
C HIS A 66 2.65 -2.05 5.26
N VAL A 67 3.70 -2.61 4.64
CA VAL A 67 5.05 -2.02 4.60
C VAL A 67 5.24 -1.19 3.31
N ALA A 68 4.36 -1.34 2.31
CA ALA A 68 4.36 -0.49 1.10
C ALA A 68 3.43 0.73 1.21
N GLU A 69 2.43 0.70 2.11
CA GLU A 69 1.92 1.93 2.70
C GLU A 69 2.75 2.18 3.95
N SER A 70 3.34 3.37 4.10
CA SER A 70 4.14 3.69 5.27
C SER A 70 3.31 3.39 6.53
N PRO A 71 3.73 2.43 7.39
CA PRO A 71 2.98 2.13 8.60
C PRO A 71 2.96 3.41 9.43
N SER A 72 1.77 3.87 9.82
CA SER A 72 1.63 4.90 10.83
C SER A 72 2.29 4.38 12.10
N HIS A 73 3.51 4.88 12.36
CA HIS A 73 4.35 4.52 13.49
C HIS A 73 3.71 5.04 14.78
N TYR A 74 2.71 4.32 15.30
CA TYR A 74 2.37 4.40 16.71
C TYR A 74 3.45 3.62 17.49
N GLY A 75 4.54 4.32 17.80
CA GLY A 75 5.65 3.74 18.56
C GLY A 75 6.98 4.39 18.22
N VAL A 76 7.16 5.63 18.66
CA VAL A 76 8.44 6.28 19.01
C VAL A 76 9.66 5.77 18.21
N ALA A 77 9.79 6.25 16.98
CA ALA A 77 11.08 6.50 16.38
C ALA A 77 11.16 8.01 16.15
N THR A 78 12.29 8.60 16.50
CA THR A 78 12.64 10.02 16.42
C THR A 78 12.63 10.57 14.98
N SER A 79 11.48 10.54 14.31
CA SER A 79 11.19 11.41 13.17
C SER A 79 10.59 12.68 13.75
N SER A 80 11.29 13.80 13.59
CA SER A 80 10.90 15.10 14.11
C SER A 80 9.38 15.35 13.95
N SER A 81 8.71 15.72 15.04
CA SER A 81 7.29 16.11 15.03
C SER A 81 7.02 17.35 14.16
N LEU A 82 8.06 17.91 13.54
CA LEU A 82 8.05 19.09 12.69
C LEU A 82 7.23 18.87 11.42
N LEU A 83 7.33 17.71 10.76
CA LEU A 83 6.59 17.49 9.51
C LEU A 83 5.06 17.52 9.73
N PRO A 84 4.49 16.76 10.69
CA PRO A 84 3.08 16.89 11.04
C PRO A 84 2.70 18.32 11.45
N GLN A 85 3.51 19.00 12.26
CA GLN A 85 3.22 20.37 12.71
C GLN A 85 3.24 21.40 11.57
N ILE A 86 4.13 21.23 10.60
CA ILE A 86 4.18 22.09 9.40
C ILE A 86 2.93 21.86 8.55
N ILE A 87 2.51 20.61 8.37
CA ILE A 87 1.29 20.28 7.63
C ILE A 87 0.06 20.89 8.33
N ASP A 88 -0.09 20.68 9.63
CA ASP A 88 -1.18 21.28 10.41
C ASP A 88 -1.17 22.81 10.32
N SER A 89 0.01 23.43 10.33
CA SER A 89 0.15 24.89 10.19
C SER A 89 -0.29 25.37 8.80
N LEU A 90 0.02 24.61 7.74
CA LEU A 90 -0.40 24.91 6.38
C LEU A 90 -1.93 24.74 6.22
N GLU A 91 -2.52 23.70 6.81
CA GLU A 91 -3.96 23.46 6.77
C GLU A 91 -4.76 24.54 7.52
N ASN A 92 -4.18 25.14 8.55
CA ASN A 92 -4.79 26.26 9.28
C ASN A 92 -4.64 27.63 8.59
N MET A 93 -3.84 27.74 7.52
CA MET A 93 -3.73 28.97 6.73
C MET A 93 -4.95 29.17 5.84
N THR A 94 -5.32 30.43 5.64
CA THR A 94 -6.32 30.79 4.62
C THR A 94 -5.78 30.52 3.21
N THR A 95 -6.67 30.33 2.24
CA THR A 95 -6.29 30.09 0.83
C THR A 95 -5.39 31.20 0.27
N VAL A 96 -5.63 32.45 0.67
CA VAL A 96 -4.82 33.61 0.28
C VAL A 96 -3.40 33.55 0.86
N GLU A 97 -3.26 33.10 2.10
CA GLU A 97 -1.96 32.93 2.76
C GLU A 97 -1.17 31.78 2.16
N GLN A 98 -1.83 30.65 1.86
CA GLN A 98 -1.21 29.51 1.17
C GLN A 98 -0.68 29.91 -0.21
N GLU A 99 -1.44 30.67 -1.00
CA GLU A 99 -0.98 31.15 -2.31
C GLU A 99 0.22 32.11 -2.20
N ARG A 100 0.22 33.00 -1.20
CA ARG A 100 1.35 33.91 -0.96
C ARG A 100 2.60 33.15 -0.54
N LEU A 101 2.45 32.15 0.33
CA LEU A 101 3.55 31.29 0.75
C LEU A 101 4.09 30.47 -0.42
N HIS A 102 3.20 29.92 -1.26
CA HIS A 102 3.60 29.20 -2.48
C HIS A 102 4.40 30.08 -3.43
N LYS A 103 3.95 31.32 -3.67
CA LYS A 103 4.68 32.30 -4.51
C LYS A 103 6.03 32.68 -3.90
N LEU A 104 6.11 32.83 -2.58
CA LEU A 104 7.37 33.12 -1.88
C LEU A 104 8.36 31.96 -2.04
N LEU A 105 7.93 30.73 -1.79
CA LEU A 105 8.74 29.53 -1.95
C LEU A 105 9.20 29.34 -3.40
N ALA A 106 8.33 29.61 -4.39
CA ALA A 106 8.69 29.54 -5.80
C ALA A 106 9.72 30.61 -6.23
N ARG A 107 9.66 31.79 -5.62
CA ARG A 107 10.54 32.92 -5.97
C ARG A 107 11.92 32.83 -5.31
N GLU A 108 11.96 32.45 -4.04
CA GLU A 108 13.17 32.56 -3.20
C GLU A 108 13.74 31.20 -2.80
N GLY A 109 13.00 30.12 -3.10
CA GLY A 109 13.38 28.75 -2.74
C GLY A 109 13.38 28.52 -1.24
N LEU A 110 13.83 27.33 -0.85
CA LEU A 110 13.96 26.96 0.57
C LEU A 110 15.01 27.82 1.28
N GLN A 111 16.08 28.21 0.61
CA GLN A 111 17.13 29.03 1.21
C GLN A 111 16.61 30.40 1.63
N GLY A 112 15.97 31.15 0.73
CA GLY A 112 15.42 32.47 1.08
C GLY A 112 14.29 32.39 2.12
N PHE A 113 13.49 31.32 2.08
CA PHE A 113 12.50 31.04 3.11
C PHE A 113 13.13 30.83 4.50
N LEU A 114 14.18 30.01 4.60
CA LEU A 114 14.89 29.77 5.86
C LEU A 114 15.62 31.03 6.37
N THR A 115 16.18 31.85 5.48
CA THR A 115 16.79 33.13 5.85
C THR A 115 15.75 34.12 6.40
N ARG A 116 14.56 34.20 5.80
CA ARG A 116 13.46 35.05 6.33
C ARG A 116 12.94 34.58 7.68
N LEU A 117 13.00 33.27 7.94
CA LEU A 117 12.66 32.69 9.23
C LEU A 117 13.80 32.80 10.26
N GLY A 118 14.98 33.31 9.86
CA GLY A 118 16.16 33.40 10.74
C GLY A 118 16.75 32.04 11.13
N ILE A 119 16.49 31.00 10.33
CA ILE A 119 16.94 29.63 10.57
C ILE A 119 18.29 29.35 9.89
N ALA A 120 18.54 29.98 8.73
CA ALA A 120 19.81 29.90 8.01
C ALA A 120 20.34 31.32 7.74
N GLU A 121 21.65 31.50 7.90
CA GLU A 121 22.35 32.76 7.51
C GLU A 121 22.45 32.92 5.99
#